data_AF-A0A971P2Z9-F1
#
_entry.id   AF-A0A971P2Z9-F1
#
_cell.length_a   1.000
_cell.length_b   1.000
_cell.length_c   1.000
_cell.angle_alpha   90.00
_cell.angle_beta   90.00
_cell.angle_gamma   90.00
#
_symmetry.space_group_name_H-M   'P 1'
#
loop_
_entity.id
_entity.type
_entity.pdbx_description
1 polymer ?
#
loop_
_entity_poly.entity_id
_entity_poly.type
_entity_poly.pdbx_seq_one_letter_code
_entity_poly.pdbx_strand_id
1 'polypeptide(L)'
;MRFIDFIKKRKDVIEVEGEGLNSAIHCIHEFEGRAFTFKGLTEKYKGLDVDRLLERLQDELNSMAVLYRYSTHIKRYTDRNGQSQMRLKLIGKAGMMSKYNPLDIQLVVMTEANGK
;
A
#
# COMPACT_ATOMS: atom_id res chain seq x y z
N MET A 1 20.19 1.34 2.50
CA MET A 1 19.34 1.52 3.71
C MET A 1 19.05 3.02 3.89
N ARG A 2 17.80 3.47 3.96
CA ARG A 2 17.46 4.91 4.05
C ARG A 2 17.59 5.41 5.50
N PHE A 3 17.98 6.67 5.70
CA PHE A 3 18.13 7.30 7.03
C PHE A 3 16.89 7.18 7.92
N ILE A 4 15.69 7.25 7.31
CA ILE A 4 14.40 7.08 8.00
C ILE A 4 14.25 5.67 8.59
N ASP A 5 14.76 4.64 7.90
CA ASP A 5 14.65 3.26 8.38
C ASP A 5 15.61 3.02 9.55
N PHE A 6 16.76 3.69 9.56
CA PHE A 6 17.68 3.71 10.71
C PHE A 6 17.05 4.39 11.93
N ILE A 7 16.48 5.60 11.77
CA ILE A 7 15.76 6.30 12.85
C ILE A 7 14.61 5.46 13.41
N LYS A 8 13.86 4.80 12.53
CA LYS A 8 12.71 3.97 12.92
C LYS A 8 13.09 2.55 13.37
N LYS A 9 14.39 2.23 13.48
CA LYS A 9 14.93 0.91 13.85
C LYS A 9 14.30 -0.23 13.05
N ARG A 10 14.05 -0.01 11.76
CA ARG A 10 13.47 -1.02 10.87
C ARG A 10 14.57 -1.95 10.36
N LYS A 11 14.27 -3.24 10.34
CA LYS A 11 15.15 -4.28 9.82
C LYS A 11 14.53 -4.90 8.56
N ASP A 12 15.35 -5.60 7.78
CA ASP A 12 14.90 -6.42 6.65
C ASP A 12 14.01 -5.64 5.66
N VAL A 13 14.46 -4.42 5.32
CA VAL A 13 13.69 -3.53 4.45
C VAL A 13 13.82 -4.00 3.00
N ILE A 14 12.71 -4.48 2.45
CA ILE A 14 12.58 -4.90 1.05
C ILE A 14 11.63 -3.93 0.35
N GLU A 15 12.07 -3.33 -0.76
CA GLU A 15 11.23 -2.48 -1.61
C GLU A 15 11.06 -3.18 -2.97
N VAL A 16 9.81 -3.41 -3.36
CA VAL A 16 9.44 -4.03 -4.64
C VAL A 16 8.54 -3.06 -5.39
N GLU A 17 8.88 -2.81 -6.66
CA GLU A 17 8.05 -2.04 -7.58
C GLU A 17 7.52 -2.99 -8.65
N GLY A 18 6.25 -2.85 -8.99
CA GLY A 18 5.60 -3.67 -10.01
C GLY A 18 4.52 -2.89 -10.74
N GLU A 19 4.18 -3.34 -11.95
CA GLU A 19 3.06 -2.78 -12.71
C GLU A 19 1.76 -3.50 -12.36
N GLY A 20 0.66 -2.73 -12.29
CA GLY A 20 -0.66 -3.27 -12.02
C GLY A 20 -0.87 -3.76 -10.58
N LEU A 21 -1.99 -4.46 -10.36
CA LEU A 21 -2.52 -4.80 -9.03
C LEU A 21 -2.14 -6.20 -8.55
N ASN A 22 -1.64 -7.08 -9.42
CA ASN A 22 -1.37 -8.47 -9.05
C ASN A 22 -0.34 -8.57 -7.91
N SER A 23 0.75 -7.80 -7.98
CA SER A 23 1.75 -7.74 -6.91
C SER A 23 1.17 -7.20 -5.61
N ALA A 24 0.19 -6.29 -5.70
CA ALA A 24 -0.50 -5.74 -4.54
C ALA A 24 -1.34 -6.82 -3.84
N ILE A 25 -2.16 -7.53 -4.60
CA ILE A 25 -3.05 -8.60 -4.10
C ILE A 25 -2.22 -9.72 -3.47
N HIS A 26 -1.20 -10.22 -4.18
CA HIS A 26 -0.32 -11.26 -3.65
C HIS A 26 0.32 -10.84 -2.32
N CYS A 27 0.80 -9.59 -2.23
CA CYS A 27 1.42 -9.10 -1.01
C CYS A 27 0.43 -8.93 0.15
N ILE A 28 -0.84 -8.61 -0.12
CA ILE A 28 -1.86 -8.51 0.92
C ILE A 28 -2.14 -9.90 1.52
N HIS A 29 -2.27 -10.92 0.68
CA HIS A 29 -2.49 -12.30 1.14
C HIS A 29 -1.33 -12.86 1.96
N GLU A 30 -0.08 -12.46 1.70
CA GLU A 30 1.06 -12.87 2.54
C GLU A 30 0.97 -12.39 4.00
N PHE A 31 0.10 -11.42 4.29
CA PHE A 31 -0.14 -10.88 5.63
C PHE A 31 -1.54 -11.28 6.15
N GLU A 32 -2.08 -12.41 5.70
CA GLU A 32 -3.33 -12.97 6.22
C GLU A 32 -3.29 -13.10 7.76
N GLY A 33 -4.42 -12.77 8.40
CA GLY A 33 -4.52 -12.70 9.86
C GLY A 33 -3.99 -11.39 10.48
N ARG A 34 -3.48 -10.44 9.69
CA ARG A 34 -3.20 -9.07 10.13
C ARG A 34 -4.39 -8.15 9.85
N ALA A 35 -4.52 -7.13 10.69
CA ALA A 35 -5.37 -5.98 10.39
C ALA A 35 -4.62 -4.96 9.54
N PHE A 36 -5.35 -4.27 8.65
CA PHE A 36 -4.83 -3.26 7.76
C PHE A 36 -5.52 -1.91 7.97
N THR A 37 -4.74 -0.86 7.76
CA THR A 37 -5.25 0.47 7.43
C THR A 37 -5.25 0.66 5.93
N PHE A 38 -6.31 1.26 5.43
CA PHE A 38 -6.42 1.65 4.03
C PHE A 38 -6.73 3.14 3.95
N LYS A 39 -5.86 3.90 3.29
CA LYS A 39 -6.11 5.29 2.91
C LYS A 39 -6.53 5.29 1.45
N GLY A 40 -7.83 5.40 1.22
CA GLY A 40 -8.42 5.67 -0.08
C GLY A 40 -8.26 7.13 -0.49
N LEU A 41 -9.03 7.57 -1.48
CA LEU A 41 -8.96 8.95 -1.97
C LEU A 41 -9.56 9.94 -0.97
N THR A 42 -10.75 9.61 -0.49
CA THR A 42 -11.56 10.45 0.39
C THR A 42 -11.51 9.94 1.82
N GLU A 43 -11.52 8.62 1.99
CA GLU A 43 -11.69 7.99 3.30
C GLU A 43 -10.45 7.23 3.79
N LYS A 44 -10.41 7.03 5.10
CA LYS A 44 -9.40 6.22 5.79
C LYS A 44 -10.10 5.16 6.62
N TYR A 45 -9.77 3.92 6.32
CA TYR A 45 -10.27 2.74 7.00
C TYR A 45 -9.18 2.12 7.86
N LYS A 46 -9.61 1.45 8.93
CA LYS A 46 -8.76 0.77 9.92
C LYS A 46 -9.41 -0.55 10.31
N GLY A 47 -8.64 -1.48 10.86
CA GLY A 47 -9.12 -2.78 11.31
C GLY A 47 -9.67 -3.64 10.18
N LEU A 48 -9.19 -3.44 8.95
CA LEU A 48 -9.62 -4.24 7.79
C LEU A 48 -8.91 -5.59 7.80
N ASP A 49 -9.66 -6.66 7.59
CA ASP A 49 -9.10 -7.95 7.19
C ASP A 49 -8.77 -7.94 5.68
N VAL A 50 -8.22 -9.05 5.17
CA VAL A 50 -7.84 -9.18 3.77
C VAL A 50 -9.04 -8.99 2.84
N ASP A 51 -10.17 -9.66 3.11
CA ASP A 51 -11.33 -9.65 2.22
C ASP A 51 -11.96 -8.25 2.13
N ARG A 52 -12.19 -7.61 3.29
CA ARG A 52 -12.73 -6.23 3.33
C ARG A 52 -11.77 -5.23 2.72
N LEU A 53 -10.46 -5.43 2.90
CA LEU A 53 -9.46 -4.58 2.25
C LEU A 53 -9.53 -4.70 0.73
N LEU A 54 -9.63 -5.91 0.19
CA LEU A 54 -9.72 -6.14 -1.25
C LEU A 54 -11.03 -5.59 -1.83
N GLU A 55 -12.15 -5.75 -1.14
CA GLU A 55 -13.45 -5.17 -1.53
C GLU A 55 -13.35 -3.64 -1.62
N ARG A 56 -12.83 -2.98 -0.58
CA ARG A 56 -12.67 -1.52 -0.56
C ARG A 56 -11.69 -1.02 -1.62
N LEU A 57 -10.61 -1.77 -1.85
CA LEU A 57 -9.63 -1.43 -2.87
C LEU A 57 -10.25 -1.56 -4.27
N GLN A 58 -11.08 -2.58 -4.50
CA GLN A 58 -11.82 -2.75 -5.75
C GLN A 58 -12.85 -1.64 -5.95
N ASP A 59 -13.59 -1.24 -4.91
CA ASP A 59 -14.57 -0.15 -4.98
C ASP A 59 -13.93 1.19 -5.36
N GLU A 60 -12.80 1.52 -4.72
CA GLU A 60 -12.02 2.72 -5.04
C GLU A 60 -11.52 2.65 -6.48
N LEU A 61 -10.93 1.52 -6.91
CA LEU A 61 -10.45 1.38 -8.29
C LEU A 61 -11.55 1.45 -9.34
N ASN A 62 -12.72 0.86 -9.06
CA ASN A 62 -13.90 0.94 -9.92
C ASN A 62 -14.43 2.38 -10.03
N SER A 63 -14.41 3.12 -8.92
CA SER A 63 -14.75 4.54 -8.90
C SER A 63 -13.77 5.39 -9.73
N MET A 64 -12.57 4.85 -10.01
CA MET A 64 -11.49 5.50 -10.75
C MET A 64 -11.35 5.02 -12.20
N ALA A 65 -12.32 4.26 -12.71
CA ALA A 65 -12.18 3.45 -13.91
C ALA A 65 -11.72 4.22 -15.18
N VAL A 66 -10.80 3.55 -15.90
CA VAL A 66 -10.35 3.67 -17.31
C VAL A 66 -9.13 4.55 -17.62
N LEU A 67 -8.80 5.61 -16.87
CA LEU A 67 -7.76 6.56 -17.33
C LEU A 67 -6.36 6.37 -16.73
N TYR A 68 -6.20 5.51 -15.71
CA TYR A 68 -4.96 5.42 -14.94
C TYR A 68 -4.14 4.16 -15.25
N ARG A 69 -2.85 4.35 -15.51
CA ARG A 69 -1.86 3.25 -15.39
C ARG A 69 -1.42 3.17 -13.93
N TYR A 70 -1.60 2.01 -13.32
CA TYR A 70 -1.25 1.78 -11.92
C TYR A 70 0.15 1.20 -11.77
N SER A 71 0.95 1.82 -10.92
CA SER A 71 2.20 1.27 -10.41
C SER A 71 2.03 0.93 -8.93
N THR A 72 2.49 -0.25 -8.55
CA THR A 72 2.47 -0.72 -7.17
C THR A 72 3.86 -0.60 -6.59
N HIS A 73 3.98 0.09 -5.46
CA HIS A 73 5.20 0.15 -4.66
C HIS A 73 4.95 -0.50 -3.31
N ILE A 74 5.68 -1.57 -3.03
CA ILE A 74 5.55 -2.38 -1.83
C ILE A 74 6.83 -2.19 -1.03
N LYS A 75 6.68 -1.83 0.25
CA LYS A 75 7.78 -1.77 1.21
C LYS A 75 7.46 -2.70 2.36
N ARG A 76 8.24 -3.76 2.50
CA ARG A 76 8.19 -4.68 3.63
C ARG A 76 9.33 -4.35 4.59
N TYR A 77 9.08 -4.47 5.88
CA TYR A 77 10.10 -4.25 6.90
C TYR A 77 9.67 -4.90 8.21
N THR A 78 10.65 -5.33 9.00
CA THR A 78 10.43 -5.70 10.39
C THR A 78 10.50 -4.43 11.25
N ASP A 79 9.48 -4.17 12.07
CA ASP A 79 9.48 -3.04 12.99
C ASP A 79 10.38 -3.26 14.21
N ARG A 80 10.48 -2.24 15.06
CA ARG A 80 11.29 -2.29 16.29
C ARG A 80 10.87 -3.39 17.28
N ASN A 81 9.62 -3.87 17.17
CA ASN A 81 9.05 -4.92 18.03
C ASN A 81 9.22 -6.32 17.40
N GLY A 82 9.93 -6.44 16.27
CA GLY A 82 10.10 -7.70 15.57
C GLY A 82 8.89 -8.13 14.74
N GLN A 83 7.89 -7.26 14.56
CA GLN A 83 6.72 -7.60 13.75
C GLN A 83 6.97 -7.27 12.29
N SER A 84 6.63 -8.20 11.40
CA SER A 84 6.63 -7.94 9.96
C SER A 84 5.54 -6.91 9.63
N GLN A 85 5.92 -5.89 8.88
CA GLN A 85 5.06 -4.80 8.45
C GLN A 85 5.14 -4.64 6.93
N MET A 86 4.01 -4.28 6.34
CA MET A 86 3.89 -3.94 4.93
C MET A 86 3.36 -2.51 4.80
N ARG A 87 3.96 -1.76 3.88
CA ARG A 87 3.39 -0.55 3.33
C ARG A 87 3.31 -0.69 1.82
N LEU A 88 2.11 -0.65 1.30
CA LEU A 88 1.81 -0.73 -0.12
C LEU A 88 1.23 0.59 -0.59
N LYS A 89 1.70 1.06 -1.74
CA LYS A 89 1.23 2.27 -2.40
C LYS A 89 0.81 1.91 -3.81
N LEU A 90 -0.46 2.15 -4.13
CA LEU A 90 -0.94 2.15 -5.50
C LEU A 90 -0.90 3.57 -6.02
N ILE A 91 -0.13 3.80 -7.08
CA ILE A 91 -0.01 5.10 -7.73
C ILE A 91 -0.67 4.97 -9.10
N GLY A 92 -1.80 5.65 -9.29
CA GLY A 92 -2.38 5.80 -10.62
C GLY A 92 -1.87 7.08 -11.26
N LYS A 93 -1.34 6.96 -12.48
CA LYS A 93 -0.92 8.12 -13.29
C LYS A 93 -1.87 8.36 -14.46
N ALA A 94 -2.41 9.57 -14.58
CA ALA A 94 -3.23 9.98 -15.71
C ALA A 94 -2.33 10.43 -16.87
N GLY A 95 -2.30 9.66 -17.96
CA GLY A 95 -1.58 10.03 -19.19
C GLY A 95 -0.04 10.01 -19.11
N MET A 96 0.62 10.54 -20.15
CA MET A 96 2.09 10.54 -20.32
C MET A 96 2.81 11.80 -19.79
N MET A 97 2.11 12.83 -19.32
CA MET A 97 2.73 14.15 -19.13
C MET A 97 3.12 14.47 -17.67
N SER A 98 4.39 14.86 -17.54
CA SER A 98 5.04 15.56 -16.42
C SER A 98 5.27 14.79 -15.11
N LYS A 99 6.37 15.16 -14.43
CA LYS A 99 6.85 14.63 -13.14
C LYS A 99 5.91 14.94 -11.96
N TYR A 100 4.96 15.86 -12.18
CA TYR A 100 3.89 16.22 -11.25
C TYR A 100 2.60 16.40 -12.05
N ASN A 101 1.73 15.40 -11.99
CA ASN A 101 0.36 15.53 -12.48
C ASN A 101 -0.57 15.67 -11.26
N PRO A 102 -1.34 16.77 -11.12
CA PRO A 102 -2.28 16.93 -10.01
C PRO A 102 -3.41 15.89 -10.02
N LEU A 103 -3.58 15.16 -11.14
CA LEU A 103 -4.47 14.02 -11.25
C LEU A 103 -3.84 12.72 -10.77
N ASP A 104 -2.54 12.70 -10.42
CA ASP A 104 -1.92 11.51 -9.85
C ASP A 104 -2.55 11.18 -8.50
N ILE A 105 -2.97 9.93 -8.40
CA ILE A 105 -3.73 9.41 -7.28
C ILE A 105 -2.87 8.43 -6.51
N GLN A 106 -3.00 8.43 -5.19
CA GLN A 106 -2.26 7.51 -4.35
C GLN A 106 -3.16 6.88 -3.30
N LEU A 107 -3.36 5.57 -3.43
CA LEU A 107 -3.96 4.75 -2.40
C LEU A 107 -2.85 4.11 -1.56
N VAL A 108 -3.04 4.03 -0.25
CA VAL A 108 -2.01 3.49 0.66
C VAL A 108 -2.62 2.44 1.56
N VAL A 109 -2.06 1.24 1.53
CA VAL A 109 -2.37 0.15 2.45
C VAL A 109 -1.20 -0.03 3.40
N MET A 110 -1.48 -0.19 4.69
CA MET A 110 -0.45 -0.51 5.68
C MET A 110 -0.98 -1.53 6.67
N THR A 111 -0.14 -2.49 7.06
CA THR A 111 -0.43 -3.34 8.22
C THR A 111 -0.51 -2.48 9.49
N GLU A 112 -1.47 -2.80 10.35
CA GLU A 112 -1.55 -2.18 11.66
C GLU A 112 -0.43 -2.71 12.56
N ALA A 113 0.11 -1.82 13.39
CA ALA A 113 0.94 -2.27 14.50
C ALA A 113 -0.01 -2.94 15.50
N ASN A 114 0.20 -4.22 15.80
CA ASN A 114 -0.54 -4.86 16.88
C ASN A 114 -0.13 -4.12 18.17
N GLY A 115 -1.01 -3.24 18.64
CA GLY A 115 -0.90 -2.64 19.95
C GLY A 115 -1.01 -3.75 20.99
N LYS A 116 0.09 -3.99 21.69
CA LYS A 116 0.03 -4.45 23.08
C LYS A 116 0.23 -3.22 23.94
#